data_AF-A0A811L0J6-F1
#
_entry.id   AF-A0A811L0J6-F1
#
_cell.length_a   1.000
_cell.length_b   1.000
_cell.length_c   1.000
_cell.angle_alpha   90.00
_cell.angle_beta   90.00
_cell.angle_gamma   90.00
#
_symmetry.space_group_name_H-M   'P 1'
#
loop_
_entity.id
_entity.type
_entity.pdbx_description
1 polymer ?
#
loop_
_entity_poly.entity_id
_entity_poly.type
_entity_poly.pdbx_seq_one_letter_code
_entity_poly.pdbx_strand_id
1 'polypeptide(L)' 'MKAFLKDHGPWLYTTYGCKTVNSLFNKYTLKQLPQLMIVQKGGTPVVDDAIDTLNTPKIVPVDIVAKWKKMTTE' A
#
# COMPACT_ATOMS: atom_id res chain seq x y z
N MET A 1 -3.53 0.07 -19.68
CA MET A 1 -2.43 -0.14 -18.71
C MET A 1 -1.38 0.97 -18.72
N LYS A 2 -0.87 1.41 -19.89
CA LYS A 2 0.14 2.47 -19.97
C LYS A 2 -0.27 3.83 -19.38
N ALA A 3 -1.55 4.19 -19.41
CA ALA A 3 -2.01 5.50 -18.88
C ALA A 3 -1.89 5.58 -17.35
N PHE A 4 -2.37 4.58 -16.62
CA PHE A 4 -2.30 4.56 -15.14
C PHE A 4 -0.87 4.64 -14.60
N LEU A 5 0.08 3.96 -15.27
CA LEU A 5 1.49 4.01 -14.87
C LEU A 5 2.15 5.38 -15.09
N LYS A 6 1.61 6.22 -16.00
CA LYS A 6 2.12 7.59 -16.21
C LYS A 6 1.82 8.50 -15.03
N ASP A 7 0.71 8.25 -14.33
CA ASP A 7 0.22 9.12 -13.25
C ASP A 7 0.53 8.57 -11.85
N HIS A 8 1.16 7.38 -11.74
CA HIS A 8 1.37 6.68 -10.47
C HIS A 8 2.54 7.23 -9.60
N GLY A 9 3.18 8.31 -10.04
CA GLY A 9 4.29 8.96 -9.33
C GLY A 9 5.60 8.15 -9.35
N PRO A 10 6.54 8.41 -8.42
CA PRO A 10 7.86 7.75 -8.37
C PRO A 10 7.83 6.36 -7.73
N TRP A 11 6.66 5.74 -7.63
CA TRP A 11 6.48 4.48 -6.92
C TRP A 11 7.00 3.32 -7.77
N LEU A 12 7.25 2.18 -7.12
CA LEU A 12 7.55 0.94 -7.83
C LEU A 12 6.24 0.21 -8.13
N TYR A 13 6.25 -0.56 -9.22
CA TYR A 13 5.13 -1.40 -9.62
C TYR A 13 5.63 -2.78 -10.04
N THR A 14 4.77 -3.78 -9.90
CA THR A 14 5.03 -5.11 -10.42
C THR A 14 4.55 -5.23 -11.86
N THR A 15 5.31 -5.89 -12.73
CA THR A 15 4.93 -6.10 -14.13
C THR A 15 3.69 -6.98 -14.25
N TYR A 16 2.86 -6.70 -15.25
CA TYR A 16 1.70 -7.53 -15.55
C TYR A 16 2.11 -8.98 -15.82
N GLY A 17 1.37 -9.95 -15.24
CA GLY A 17 1.66 -11.37 -15.35
C GLY A 17 2.71 -11.91 -14.37
N CYS A 18 3.27 -11.08 -13.48
CA CYS A 18 4.17 -11.56 -12.44
C CYS A 18 3.43 -12.50 -11.48
N LYS A 19 3.85 -13.77 -11.46
CA LYS A 19 3.21 -14.83 -10.65
C LYS A 19 3.23 -14.54 -9.14
N THR A 20 4.23 -13.79 -8.68
CA THR A 20 4.38 -13.41 -7.26
C THR A 20 3.22 -12.53 -6.77
N VAL A 21 2.56 -11.77 -7.65
CA VAL A 21 1.42 -10.91 -7.28
C VAL A 21 0.26 -11.73 -6.71
N ASN A 22 -0.05 -12.89 -7.32
CA ASN A 22 -1.09 -13.78 -6.81
C ASN A 22 -0.75 -14.31 -5.41
N SER A 23 0.53 -14.62 -5.16
CA SER A 23 0.99 -15.02 -3.83
C SER A 23 0.87 -13.89 -2.81
N LEU A 24 1.07 -12.63 -3.21
CA LEU A 24 0.88 -11.47 -2.34
C LEU A 24 -0.60 -11.26 -2.00
N PHE A 25 -1.50 -11.40 -2.97
CA PHE A 25 -2.95 -11.31 -2.73
C PHE A 25 -3.43 -12.35 -1.71
N ASN A 26 -2.92 -13.58 -1.82
CA ASN A 26 -3.23 -14.64 -0.84
C ASN A 26 -2.60 -14.34 0.53
N LYS A 27 -1.30 -13.98 0.57
CA LYS A 27 -0.58 -13.70 1.83
C LYS A 27 -1.27 -12.61 2.63
N TYR A 28 -1.70 -11.55 1.97
CA TYR A 28 -2.27 -10.37 2.61
C TYR A 28 -3.80 -10.36 2.66
N THR A 29 -4.45 -11.43 2.20
CA THR A 29 -5.92 -11.57 2.21
C THR A 29 -6.60 -10.32 1.66
N LEU A 30 -6.30 -9.97 0.40
CA LEU A 30 -6.85 -8.79 -0.23
C LEU A 30 -8.40 -8.88 -0.23
N LYS A 31 -9.07 -7.93 0.44
CA LYS A 31 -10.53 -7.99 0.64
C LYS A 31 -11.30 -7.31 -0.49
N GLN A 32 -10.74 -6.22 -1.00
CA GLN A 32 -11.38 -5.39 -2.03
C GLN A 32 -10.34 -4.55 -2.78
N LEU A 33 -10.73 -3.93 -3.89
CA LEU A 33 -9.94 -2.94 -4.61
C LEU A 33 -10.73 -1.62 -4.71
N PRO A 34 -10.07 -0.45 -4.56
CA PRO A 34 -8.67 -0.27 -4.19
C PRO A 34 -8.42 -0.62 -2.71
N GLN A 35 -7.20 -1.07 -2.38
CA GLN A 35 -6.74 -1.30 -0.99
C GLN A 35 -5.28 -0.86 -0.86
N LEU A 36 -4.93 -0.17 0.23
CA LEU A 36 -3.56 0.28 0.52
C LEU A 36 -3.08 -0.35 1.82
N MET A 37 -2.03 -1.16 1.77
CA MET A 37 -1.44 -1.78 2.96
C MET A 37 -0.12 -1.14 3.32
N ILE A 38 0.12 -1.01 4.63
CA ILE A 38 1.40 -0.58 5.18
C ILE A 38 2.05 -1.80 5.84
N VAL A 39 3.28 -2.11 5.43
CA VAL A 39 4.01 -3.31 5.88
C VAL A 39 5.41 -2.93 6.37
N GLN A 40 5.91 -3.66 7.37
CA GLN A 40 7.29 -3.56 7.82
C GLN A 40 8.24 -4.22 6.81
N LYS A 41 9.54 -3.95 6.96
CA LYS A 41 10.59 -4.73 6.32
C LYS A 41 10.45 -6.20 6.76
N GLY A 42 10.30 -7.13 5.82
CA GLY A 42 9.94 -8.53 6.09
C GLY A 42 8.48 -8.89 5.77
N GLY A 43 7.62 -7.89 5.58
CA GLY A 43 6.26 -8.06 5.08
C GLY A 43 5.22 -8.39 6.15
N THR A 44 5.45 -7.98 7.40
CA THR A 44 4.44 -7.98 8.46
C THR A 44 3.53 -6.75 8.28
N PRO A 45 2.20 -6.90 8.18
CA PRO A 45 1.28 -5.77 8.10
C PRO A 45 1.27 -4.96 9.40
N VAL A 46 1.27 -3.64 9.29
CA VAL A 46 1.00 -2.71 10.40
C VAL A 46 -0.30 -1.94 10.22
N VAL A 47 -0.77 -1.81 8.98
CA VAL A 47 -2.09 -1.27 8.63
C VAL A 47 -2.65 -2.05 7.44
N ASP A 48 -3.82 -2.65 7.61
CA ASP A 48 -4.44 -3.53 6.62
C ASP A 48 -5.20 -2.78 5.52
N ASP A 49 -5.83 -1.65 5.84
CA ASP A 49 -6.38 -0.74 4.82
C ASP A 49 -6.21 0.72 5.24
N ALA A 50 -5.24 1.36 4.62
CA ALA A 50 -4.87 2.75 4.85
C ALA A 50 -5.77 3.74 4.09
N ILE A 51 -6.59 3.28 3.14
CA ILE A 51 -7.44 4.17 2.33
C ILE A 51 -8.46 4.89 3.22
N ASP A 52 -9.14 4.16 4.11
CA ASP A 52 -10.12 4.75 5.03
C ASP A 52 -9.50 5.79 5.97
N THR A 53 -8.27 5.54 6.42
CA THR A 53 -7.52 6.49 7.26
C THR A 53 -7.21 7.76 6.47
N LEU A 54 -6.83 7.66 5.20
CA LEU A 54 -6.53 8.82 4.36
C LEU A 54 -7.79 9.61 3.96
N ASN A 55 -8.93 8.94 3.86
CA ASN A 55 -10.22 9.56 3.51
C ASN A 55 -10.95 10.18 4.70
N THR A 56 -10.48 9.93 5.94
CA THR A 56 -11.11 10.48 7.13
C THR A 56 -10.95 12.02 7.15
N PRO A 57 -12.04 12.80 7.34
CA PRO A 57 -11.95 14.25 7.38
C PRO A 57 -10.97 14.76 8.45
N LYS A 58 -10.25 15.84 8.15
CA LYS A 58 -9.25 16.50 9.03
C LYS A 58 -7.93 15.73 9.22
N ILE A 59 -7.72 14.62 8.53
CA ILE A 59 -6.40 13.98 8.45
C ILE A 59 -5.46 14.84 7.58
N VAL A 60 -4.25 15.05 8.07
CA VAL A 60 -3.15 15.60 7.26
C VAL A 60 -2.32 14.41 6.74
N PRO A 61 -2.30 14.13 5.42
CA PRO A 61 -1.66 12.95 4.87
C PRO A 61 -0.16 12.83 5.23
N VAL A 62 0.54 13.95 5.31
CA VAL A 62 1.98 13.99 5.63
C VAL A 62 2.26 13.42 7.02
N ASP A 63 1.44 13.76 8.02
CA ASP A 63 1.63 13.33 9.40
C ASP A 63 1.37 11.83 9.55
N ILE A 64 0.34 11.32 8.88
CA ILE A 64 0.01 9.89 8.87
C ILE A 64 1.11 9.08 8.18
N VAL A 65 1.62 9.54 7.03
CA VAL A 65 2.75 8.89 6.36
C VAL A 65 4.00 8.91 7.23
N ALA A 66 4.28 10.01 7.93
CA ALA A 66 5.40 10.09 8.87
C ALA A 66 5.25 9.12 10.04
N LYS A 67 4.03 8.93 10.56
CA LYS A 67 3.72 7.93 11.58
C LYS A 67 3.96 6.51 11.06
N TRP A 68 3.44 6.17 9.88
CA TRP A 68 3.63 4.86 9.27
C TRP A 68 5.11 4.55 9.03
N LYS A 69 5.89 5.52 8.54
CA LYS A 69 7.34 5.36 8.38
C LYS A 69 8.02 4.90 9.66
N LYS A 70 7.70 5.53 10.80
CA LYS A 70 8.25 5.15 12.12
C LYS A 70 7.84 3.74 12.55
N MET A 71 6.66 3.26 12.16
CA MET A 71 6.18 1.91 12.49
C MET A 71 6.83 0.82 11.62
N THR A 72 7.39 1.21 10.46
CA THR A 72 8.00 0.30 9.48
C THR A 72 9.52 0.21 9.53
N THR A 73 10.17 1.07 10.33
CA THR A 73 11.60 0.98 10.66
C THR A 73 11.82 0.00 11.81
N GLU A 74 12.59 -1.05 11.55
CA GLU A 74 13.33 -1.82 12.57
C GLU A 74 14.62 -1.10 12.95
#